data_AF-A0A8S2SC20-F1
#
_entry.id   AF-A0A8S2SC20-F1
#
_cell.length_a   1.000
_cell.length_b   1.000
_cell.length_c   1.000
_cell.angle_alpha   90.00
_cell.angle_beta   90.00
_cell.angle_gamma   90.00
#
_symmetry.space_group_name_H-M   'P 1'
#
loop_
_entity.id
_entity.type
_entity.pdbx_description
1 polymer ?
#
loop_
_entity_poly.entity_id
_entity_poly.type
_entity_poly.pdbx_seq_one_letter_code
_entity_poly.pdbx_strand_id
1 'polypeptide(L)' 'MSLSYAESLSYFPHKGKVGMPELTEKSDDLKIKLEKLEHMIRQSRHTVAITGAGISTDAGIPDFRGPNG' A
#
# COMPACT_ATOMS: atom_id res chain seq x y z
N MET A 1 2.62 14.96 -9.80
CA MET A 1 1.62 15.52 -8.86
C MET A 1 0.35 14.71 -9.03
N SER A 2 0.10 13.84 -8.08
CA SER A 2 -0.91 12.78 -8.07
C SER A 2 -2.35 13.25 -7.83
N LEU A 3 -2.51 14.49 -7.35
CA LEU A 3 -3.78 15.22 -7.31
C LEU A 3 -4.59 15.11 -8.62
N SER A 4 -3.93 15.02 -9.78
CA SER A 4 -4.62 14.91 -11.08
C SER A 4 -5.35 13.58 -11.30
N TYR A 5 -4.88 12.46 -10.72
CA TYR A 5 -5.52 11.16 -10.94
C TYR A 5 -6.80 11.03 -10.11
N ALA A 6 -6.75 11.41 -8.83
CA ALA A 6 -7.94 11.46 -7.98
C ALA A 6 -8.97 12.52 -8.41
N GLU A 7 -8.55 13.56 -9.15
CA GLU A 7 -9.42 14.56 -9.78
C GLU A 7 -10.09 14.06 -11.07
N SER A 8 -9.52 13.08 -11.76
CA SER A 8 -10.10 12.48 -12.97
C SER A 8 -11.25 11.50 -12.70
N LEU A 9 -11.41 11.09 -11.43
CA LEU A 9 -12.53 10.25 -11.00
C LEU A 9 -13.82 11.05 -10.87
N SER A 10 -14.95 10.37 -11.03
CA SER A 10 -16.28 10.93 -10.72
C SER A 10 -16.29 11.55 -9.33
N TYR A 11 -16.88 12.75 -9.19
CA TYR A 11 -16.99 13.42 -7.90
C TYR A 11 -17.58 12.47 -6.84
N PHE A 12 -16.81 12.27 -5.77
CA PHE A 12 -17.22 11.46 -4.64
C PHE A 12 -16.90 12.21 -3.34
N PRO A 13 -17.91 12.57 -2.54
CA PRO A 13 -17.71 13.40 -1.35
C PRO A 13 -16.98 12.67 -0.21
N HIS A 14 -16.94 11.33 -0.22
CA HIS A 14 -16.40 10.53 0.88
C HIS A 14 -15.10 9.79 0.50
N LYS A 15 -14.02 10.53 0.22
CA LYS A 15 -12.72 9.94 -0.18
C LYS A 15 -11.99 9.16 0.93
N GLY A 16 -12.49 9.24 2.17
CA GLY A 16 -11.85 8.65 3.35
C GLY A 16 -10.69 9.51 3.86
N LYS A 17 -9.79 8.92 4.65
CA LYS A 17 -8.56 9.59 5.10
C LYS A 17 -7.52 9.55 3.96
N VAL A 18 -6.95 10.71 3.63
CA VAL A 18 -5.96 10.89 2.55
C VAL A 18 -4.72 11.58 3.10
N GLY A 19 -3.54 11.28 2.54
CA GLY A 19 -2.29 11.95 2.89
C GLY A 19 -1.79 11.67 4.31
N MET A 20 -2.10 10.49 4.87
CA MET A 20 -1.53 10.08 6.16
C MET A 20 0.00 9.92 6.03
N PRO A 21 0.77 10.24 7.09
CA PRO A 21 2.22 10.13 7.05
C PRO A 21 2.64 8.67 6.82
N GLU A 22 3.63 8.48 5.95
CA GLU A 22 4.27 7.19 5.77
C GLU A 22 5.06 6.81 7.03
N LEU A 23 5.04 5.51 7.35
CA LEU A 23 5.78 4.95 8.47
C LEU A 23 6.87 4.03 7.91
N THR A 24 8.09 4.23 8.36
CA THR A 24 9.23 3.37 8.01
C THR A 24 9.66 2.59 9.24
N GLU A 25 9.79 1.27 9.10
CA GLU A 25 10.26 0.40 10.17
C GLU A 25 11.78 0.29 10.17
N LYS A 26 12.36 -0.02 11.34
CA LYS A 26 13.80 -0.30 11.44
C LYS A 26 14.12 -1.63 10.76
N SER A 27 15.34 -1.73 10.22
CA SER A 27 15.81 -2.91 9.48
C SER A 27 15.69 -4.23 10.28
N ASP A 28 16.02 -4.19 11.57
CA ASP A 28 15.97 -5.39 12.43
C ASP A 28 14.54 -5.86 12.67
N ASP A 29 13.62 -4.93 12.95
CA ASP A 29 12.20 -5.21 13.16
C ASP A 29 11.54 -5.76 11.89
N LEU A 30 11.90 -5.18 10.73
CA LEU A 30 11.43 -5.63 9.43
C LEU A 30 11.86 -7.07 9.15
N LYS A 31 13.13 -7.41 9.43
CA LYS A 31 13.66 -8.76 9.21
C LYS A 31 12.90 -9.81 10.02
N ILE A 32 12.65 -9.55 11.30
CA ILE A 32 11.88 -10.44 12.18
C ILE A 32 10.46 -10.69 11.62
N LYS A 33 9.81 -9.63 11.11
CA LYS A 33 8.47 -9.75 10.52
C LYS A 33 8.46 -10.52 9.21
N LEU A 34 9.49 -10.36 8.38
CA LEU A 34 9.64 -11.10 7.13
C LEU A 34 9.82 -12.59 7.37
N GLU A 35 10.67 -12.98 8.33
CA GLU A 35 10.86 -14.39 8.73
C GLU A 35 9.54 -15.01 9.23
N LYS A 36 8.76 -14.25 10.00
CA LYS A 36 7.42 -14.68 10.45
C LYS A 36 6.43 -14.84 9.29
N LEU A 37 6.40 -13.89 8.36
CA LEU A 37 5.54 -13.95 7.18
C LEU A 37 5.90 -15.16 6.30
N GLU A 38 7.20 -15.40 6.07
CA GLU A 38 7.68 -16.57 5.33
C GLU A 38 7.16 -17.87 5.95
N HIS A 39 7.29 -18.00 7.27
CA HIS A 39 6.80 -19.17 8.00
C HIS A 39 5.29 -19.35 7.81
N MET A 40 4.50 -18.28 7.94
CA MET A 40 3.05 -18.33 7.74
C MET A 40 2.67 -18.77 6.32
N ILE A 41 3.39 -18.27 5.30
CA ILE A 41 3.14 -18.66 3.89
C ILE A 41 3.48 -20.13 3.68
N ARG A 42 4.61 -20.63 4.20
CA ARG A 42 5.03 -22.03 4.05
C ARG A 42 4.10 -23.02 4.74
N GLN A 43 3.52 -22.65 5.87
CA GLN A 43 2.58 -23.49 6.62
C GLN A 43 1.16 -23.44 6.07
N SER A 44 0.84 -22.44 5.25
CA SER A 44 -0.50 -22.30 4.68
C SER A 44 -0.76 -23.32 3.56
N ARG A 45 -1.94 -23.94 3.59
CA ARG A 45 -2.41 -24.78 2.47
C ARG A 45 -2.88 -23.95 1.28
N HIS A 46 -3.40 -22.76 1.54
CA HIS A 46 -3.98 -21.86 0.55
C HIS A 46 -3.68 -20.41 0.95
N THR A 47 -2.94 -19.69 0.10
CA THR A 47 -2.56 -18.30 0.34
C THR A 47 -3.25 -17.41 -0.70
N VAL A 48 -3.88 -16.33 -0.23
CA VAL A 48 -4.51 -15.32 -1.08
C VAL A 48 -3.84 -13.98 -0.77
N ALA A 49 -3.34 -13.31 -1.81
CA ALA A 49 -2.80 -11.96 -1.71
C ALA A 49 -3.86 -10.95 -2.19
N ILE A 50 -4.11 -9.92 -1.39
CA ILE A 50 -5.01 -8.81 -1.75
C ILE A 50 -4.14 -7.59 -1.97
N THR A 51 -4.20 -7.01 -3.18
CA THR A 51 -3.37 -5.88 -3.59
C THR A 51 -4.22 -4.65 -3.83
N GLY A 52 -3.63 -3.46 -3.65
CA GLY A 52 -4.22 -2.17 -3.98
C GLY A 52 -3.27 -1.33 -4.83
N ALA A 53 -3.60 -0.05 -5.06
CA ALA A 53 -2.81 0.82 -5.95
C ALA A 53 -1.34 1.00 -5.52
N GLY A 54 -1.04 0.88 -4.21
CA GLY A 54 0.30 1.08 -3.66
C GLY A 54 1.39 0.16 -4.24
N ILE A 55 1.06 -1.02 -4.79
CA ILE A 55 2.08 -1.89 -5.40
C ILE A 55 2.57 -1.38 -6.77
N SER A 56 1.87 -0.42 -7.37
CA SER A 56 2.15 0.09 -8.71
C SER A 56 2.85 1.46 -8.69
N THR A 57 3.08 2.04 -7.52
CA THR A 57 3.71 3.37 -7.38
C THR A 57 5.12 3.40 -7.93
N ASP A 58 5.88 2.32 -7.76
CA ASP A 58 7.24 2.18 -8.29
C ASP A 58 7.27 2.07 -9.83
N ALA A 59 6.14 1.70 -10.45
CA ALA A 59 5.96 1.73 -11.89
C ALA A 59 5.51 3.11 -12.42
N GLY A 60 5.47 4.13 -11.56
CA GLY A 60 5.06 5.49 -11.91
C GLY A 60 3.55 5.72 -11.95
N ILE A 61 2.74 4.74 -11.48
CA ILE A 61 1.28 4.88 -11.39
C ILE A 61 0.93 5.36 -9.98
N PRO A 62 0.33 6.56 -9.79
CA PRO A 62 0.02 7.07 -8.47
C PRO A 62 -1.01 6.20 -7.75
N ASP A 63 -0.92 6.15 -6.42
CA ASP A 63 -2.00 5.59 -5.60
C ASP A 63 -3.16 6.60 -5.46
N PHE A 64 -4.13 6.35 -4.57
CA PHE A 64 -5.27 7.27 -4.37
C PHE A 64 -5.22 8.07 -3.07
N ARG A 65 -4.44 7.64 -2.08
CA ARG A 65 -4.59 8.11 -0.67
C ARG A 65 -3.28 8.27 0.09
N GLY A 66 -2.15 7.91 -0.49
CA GLY A 66 -0.82 8.18 0.05
C GLY A 66 -0.50 9.68 0.02
N PRO A 67 0.65 10.09 0.58
CA PRO A 67 1.07 11.49 0.60
C PRO A 67 1.14 12.12 -0.80
N ASN A 68 1.50 11.29 -1.79
CA ASN A 68 1.62 11.62 -3.20
C ASN A 68 0.68 10.76 -4.05
N GLY A 69 -0.53 10.49 -3.54
CA GLY A 69 -1.65 9.87 -4.26
C GLY A 69 -2.60 10.86 -4.91
#